data_AF-A0A4U0GWF1-F1
#
_entry.id   AF-A0A4U0GWF1-F1
#
_cell.length_a   1.000
_cell.length_b   1.000
_cell.length_c   1.000
_cell.angle_alpha   90.00
_cell.angle_beta   90.00
_cell.angle_gamma   90.00
#
_symmetry.space_group_name_H-M   'P 1'
#
loop_
_entity.id
_entity.type
_entity.pdbx_description
1 polymer ?
#
loop_
_entity_poly.entity_id
_entity_poly.type
_entity_poly.pdbx_seq_one_letter_code
_entity_poly.pdbx_strand_id
1 'polypeptide(L)'
;MPFTVASTGTTYSPLSGGTNTTMSSTTQLRNESSPLTTTSFDGPRMKRFGVSGTSESGTAIKLFQYVVTAAPMRTGYTDINDYVREQELLPARANALARARQRLAAAAQPDKSKRTLSHLRLAKGISQTRLAEMIGTSQPHLSNVEQGRSEPMLSTADKLSEALGVPLAEISHAIRNSRGK
;
A
#
# COMPACT_ATOMS: atom_id res chain seq x y z
N MET A 1 -9.08 57.52 44.30
CA MET A 1 -10.17 56.53 44.39
C MET A 1 -9.73 55.27 43.65
N PRO A 2 -9.71 54.09 44.31
CA PRO A 2 -8.96 52.88 43.90
C PRO A 2 -9.85 51.76 43.32
N PHE A 3 -9.24 50.72 42.73
CA PHE A 3 -9.47 49.26 42.89
C PHE A 3 -8.63 48.52 41.82
N THR A 4 -7.51 47.87 42.17
CA THR A 4 -7.36 46.46 42.64
C THR A 4 -7.69 45.42 41.58
N VAL A 5 -6.68 44.67 41.11
CA VAL A 5 -6.78 43.22 40.90
C VAL A 5 -5.46 42.55 41.31
N ALA A 6 -5.61 41.39 41.92
CA ALA A 6 -4.68 40.71 42.81
C ALA A 6 -3.49 40.00 42.16
N SER A 7 -2.45 39.91 42.98
CA SER A 7 -1.34 38.95 42.97
C SER A 7 -1.83 37.51 43.14
N THR A 8 -1.24 36.57 42.42
CA THR A 8 -0.63 35.37 43.01
C THR A 8 0.51 34.90 42.12
N GLY A 9 1.74 35.08 42.59
CA GLY A 9 2.90 34.38 42.06
C GLY A 9 2.85 32.91 42.45
N THR A 10 3.22 32.03 41.53
CA THR A 10 3.52 30.63 41.85
C THR A 10 5.03 30.47 41.84
N THR A 11 5.55 30.36 43.06
CA THR A 11 6.93 30.13 43.43
C THR A 11 7.39 28.75 42.96
N TYR A 12 8.54 28.68 42.30
CA TYR A 12 9.31 27.45 42.15
C TYR A 12 10.07 27.16 43.45
N SER A 13 9.99 25.93 43.94
CA SER A 13 11.04 25.34 44.79
C SER A 13 11.05 23.81 44.65
N PRO A 14 12.25 23.19 44.79
CA PRO A 14 12.56 21.92 44.17
C PRO A 14 12.36 20.75 45.15
N LEU A 15 11.86 19.62 44.66
CA LEU A 15 11.98 18.36 45.36
C LEU A 15 13.05 17.51 44.70
N SER A 16 14.23 17.57 45.33
CA SER A 16 15.29 16.58 45.23
C SER A 16 14.74 15.22 45.65
N GLY A 17 14.87 14.25 44.76
CA GLY A 17 14.45 12.86 44.95
C GLY A 17 14.90 12.02 43.78
N GLY A 18 16.18 12.11 43.43
CA GLY A 18 16.79 11.32 42.37
C GLY A 18 16.87 9.85 42.77
N THR A 19 15.87 9.06 42.38
CA THR A 19 16.11 7.65 42.08
C THR A 19 16.51 7.59 40.61
N ASN A 20 17.82 7.52 40.36
CA ASN A 20 18.35 7.08 39.07
C ASN A 20 17.89 5.64 38.85
N THR A 21 16.71 5.45 38.27
CA THR A 21 16.32 4.17 37.70
C THR A 21 17.03 4.04 36.36
N THR A 22 18.24 3.51 36.42
CA THR A 22 18.93 2.95 35.26
C THR A 22 18.05 1.85 34.68
N MET A 23 17.31 2.13 33.61
CA MET A 23 16.75 1.09 32.74
C MET A 23 17.87 0.61 31.82
N SER A 24 18.62 -0.40 32.28
CA SER A 24 19.41 -1.22 31.37
C SER A 24 18.45 -2.12 30.60
N SER A 25 18.00 -1.68 29.42
CA SER A 25 17.29 -2.54 28.47
C SER A 25 18.28 -3.54 27.87
N THR A 26 18.38 -4.71 28.49
CA THR A 26 19.02 -5.88 27.88
C THR A 26 18.12 -6.35 26.75
N THR A 27 18.54 -6.13 25.51
CA THR A 27 17.95 -6.78 24.34
C THR A 27 18.28 -8.28 24.43
N GLN A 28 17.40 -9.04 25.06
CA GLN A 28 17.34 -10.49 24.87
C GLN A 28 16.91 -10.70 23.42
N LEU A 29 17.85 -11.11 22.56
CA LEU A 29 17.54 -11.64 21.23
C LEU A 29 16.62 -12.84 21.42
N ARG A 30 15.31 -12.61 21.27
CA ARG A 30 14.32 -13.67 21.25
C ARG A 30 14.57 -14.48 19.99
N ASN A 31 15.29 -15.59 20.15
CA ASN A 31 15.59 -16.56 19.10
C ASN A 31 14.35 -17.42 18.80
N GLU A 32 13.22 -16.77 18.58
CA GLU A 32 11.97 -17.39 18.18
C GLU A 32 11.62 -16.86 16.81
N SER A 33 12.25 -17.48 15.81
CA SER A 33 11.70 -17.53 14.46
C SER A 33 10.19 -17.79 14.57
N SER A 34 9.39 -17.01 13.86
CA SER A 34 7.97 -17.31 13.65
C SER A 34 7.82 -18.80 13.35
N PRO A 35 6.87 -19.52 13.98
CA PRO A 35 6.66 -20.92 13.62
C PRO A 35 6.41 -20.97 12.11
N LEU A 36 7.15 -21.85 11.42
CA LEU A 36 6.89 -22.12 10.01
C LEU A 36 5.40 -22.37 9.84
N THR A 37 4.81 -21.77 8.81
CA THR A 37 3.43 -22.04 8.41
C THR A 37 3.30 -23.54 8.15
N THR A 38 2.75 -24.26 9.11
CA THR A 38 2.34 -25.65 8.93
C THR A 38 1.01 -25.63 8.20
N THR A 39 1.07 -25.86 6.89
CA THR A 39 -0.13 -26.06 6.08
C THR A 39 -0.61 -27.49 6.34
N SER A 40 -1.55 -27.66 7.26
CA SER A 40 -2.30 -28.93 7.38
C SER A 40 -3.24 -29.06 6.18
N PHE A 41 -2.93 -29.99 5.29
CA PHE A 41 -3.83 -30.42 4.23
C PHE A 41 -4.76 -31.51 4.79
N ASP A 42 -5.96 -31.12 5.20
CA ASP A 42 -7.04 -32.06 5.50
C ASP A 42 -7.78 -32.39 4.19
N GLY A 43 -7.24 -33.36 3.45
CA GLY A 43 -7.76 -33.77 2.15
C GLY A 43 -9.10 -34.51 2.26
N PRO A 44 -9.98 -34.42 1.26
CA PRO A 44 -11.28 -35.09 1.30
C PRO A 44 -11.13 -36.61 1.39
N ARG A 45 -11.85 -37.25 2.33
CA ARG A 45 -12.04 -38.70 2.35
C ARG A 45 -12.77 -39.14 1.08
N MET A 46 -12.06 -39.83 0.18
CA MET A 46 -12.63 -40.37 -1.06
C MET A 46 -13.80 -41.30 -0.75
N LYS A 47 -15.02 -40.96 -1.19
CA LYS A 47 -16.07 -41.97 -1.37
C LYS A 47 -15.70 -42.78 -2.61
N ARG A 48 -15.40 -44.08 -2.43
CA ARG A 48 -15.22 -45.02 -3.53
C ARG A 48 -16.55 -45.17 -4.27
N PHE A 49 -16.72 -44.47 -5.38
CA PHE A 49 -17.78 -44.79 -6.34
C PHE A 49 -17.32 -46.00 -7.14
N GLY A 50 -17.98 -47.13 -6.94
CA GLY A 50 -17.75 -48.33 -7.74
C GLY A 50 -18.17 -48.07 -9.18
N VAL A 51 -17.23 -48.16 -10.12
CA VAL A 51 -17.52 -48.14 -11.54
C VAL A 51 -17.48 -49.59 -12.02
N SER A 52 -18.65 -50.16 -12.32
CA SER A 52 -18.75 -51.32 -13.19
C SER A 52 -18.63 -50.82 -14.62
N GLY A 53 -17.53 -51.13 -15.29
CA GLY A 53 -17.29 -50.74 -16.68
C GLY A 53 -16.08 -51.47 -17.22
N THR A 54 -16.29 -52.21 -18.30
CA THR A 54 -15.32 -53.02 -19.03
C THR A 54 -14.19 -52.18 -19.60
N SER A 55 -13.00 -52.78 -19.63
CA SER A 55 -11.73 -52.20 -20.06
C SER A 55 -11.77 -51.71 -21.51
N GLU A 56 -11.85 -50.39 -21.70
CA GLU A 56 -11.36 -49.72 -22.91
C GLU A 56 -10.26 -48.73 -22.49
N SER A 57 -9.07 -48.89 -23.09
CA SER A 57 -7.91 -48.02 -22.88
C SER A 57 -8.16 -46.63 -23.48
N GLY A 58 -8.94 -45.81 -22.79
CA GLY A 58 -9.12 -44.40 -23.07
C GLY A 58 -8.38 -43.55 -22.04
N THR A 59 -7.57 -42.59 -22.48
CA THR A 59 -6.94 -41.60 -21.59
C THR A 59 -8.02 -40.64 -21.06
N ALA A 60 -8.39 -40.77 -19.78
CA ALA A 60 -9.33 -39.85 -19.13
C ALA A 60 -8.60 -38.60 -18.60
N ILE A 61 -8.90 -37.42 -19.13
CA ILE A 61 -8.43 -36.14 -18.59
C ILE A 61 -9.37 -35.73 -17.46
N LYS A 62 -8.85 -35.68 -16.22
CA LYS A 62 -9.56 -35.13 -15.07
C LYS A 62 -9.22 -33.65 -14.93
N LEU A 63 -10.18 -32.79 -15.27
CA LEU A 63 -10.11 -31.36 -14.99
C LEU A 63 -10.54 -31.13 -13.55
N PHE A 64 -9.62 -30.67 -12.71
CA PHE A 64 -9.92 -30.23 -11.35
C PHE A 64 -10.07 -28.71 -11.35
N GLN A 65 -11.29 -28.24 -11.09
CA GLN A 65 -11.52 -26.81 -10.88
C GLN A 65 -11.46 -26.53 -9.37
N TYR A 66 -10.43 -25.80 -8.95
CA TYR A 66 -10.29 -25.36 -7.57
C TYR A 66 -10.46 -23.85 -7.51
N VAL A 67 -11.32 -23.37 -6.62
CA VAL A 67 -11.48 -21.94 -6.36
C VAL A 67 -10.69 -21.63 -5.10
N VAL A 68 -9.58 -20.90 -5.24
CA VAL A 68 -8.81 -20.41 -4.10
C VAL A 68 -9.51 -19.17 -3.56
N THR A 69 -10.32 -19.33 -2.51
CA THR A 69 -10.89 -18.21 -1.76
C THR A 69 -9.93 -17.84 -0.63
N ALA A 70 -9.50 -16.58 -0.58
CA ALA A 70 -8.80 -16.06 0.58
C ALA A 70 -9.67 -16.21 1.84
N ALA A 71 -9.05 -16.51 2.98
CA ALA A 71 -9.78 -16.52 4.25
C ALA A 71 -10.44 -15.15 4.49
N PRO A 72 -11.66 -15.12 5.03
CA PRO A 72 -12.32 -13.84 5.32
C PRO A 72 -11.48 -13.02 6.29
N MET A 73 -11.54 -11.70 6.12
CA MET A 73 -10.83 -10.78 7.01
C MET A 73 -11.34 -10.96 8.45
N ARG A 74 -10.42 -10.96 9.42
CA ARG A 74 -10.79 -11.09 10.84
C ARG A 74 -11.68 -9.93 11.25
N THR A 75 -12.69 -10.19 12.09
CA THR A 75 -13.55 -9.17 12.67
C THR A 75 -12.71 -8.09 13.36
N GLY A 76 -13.02 -6.81 13.09
CA GLY A 76 -12.30 -5.66 13.64
C GLY A 76 -11.09 -5.18 12.82
N TYR A 77 -10.79 -5.82 11.70
CA TYR A 77 -9.76 -5.37 10.75
C TYR A 77 -10.41 -4.82 9.48
N THR A 78 -9.72 -3.88 8.82
CA THR A 78 -10.14 -3.27 7.55
C THR A 78 -9.01 -3.38 6.54
N ASP A 79 -9.35 -3.59 5.27
CA ASP A 79 -8.36 -3.58 4.20
C ASP A 79 -7.70 -2.20 4.11
N ILE A 80 -6.39 -2.17 3.88
CA ILE A 80 -5.65 -0.92 3.84
C ILE A 80 -6.12 -0.01 2.69
N ASN A 81 -6.50 -0.59 1.54
CA ASN A 81 -6.99 0.18 0.41
C ASN A 81 -8.35 0.81 0.72
N ASP A 82 -9.22 0.07 1.41
CA ASP A 82 -10.52 0.56 1.86
C ASP A 82 -10.35 1.70 2.87
N TYR A 83 -9.49 1.51 3.88
CA TYR A 83 -9.18 2.55 4.85
C TYR A 83 -8.64 3.82 4.19
N VAL A 84 -7.65 3.70 3.29
CA VAL A 84 -7.08 4.85 2.58
C VAL A 84 -8.14 5.55 1.74
N ARG A 85 -9.00 4.79 1.04
CA ARG A 85 -10.11 5.35 0.26
C ARG A 85 -11.07 6.14 1.14
N GLU A 86 -11.47 5.60 2.28
CA GLU A 86 -12.31 6.32 3.25
C GLU A 86 -11.67 7.63 3.72
N GLN A 87 -10.35 7.63 3.94
CA GLN A 87 -9.63 8.86 4.30
C GLN A 87 -9.61 9.89 3.17
N GLU A 88 -9.54 9.44 1.92
CA GLU A 88 -9.59 10.33 0.76
C GLU A 88 -10.99 10.94 0.51
N LEU A 89 -12.05 10.40 1.12
CA LEU A 89 -13.40 10.99 1.07
C LEU A 89 -13.57 12.20 2.00
N LEU A 90 -12.75 12.32 3.05
CA LEU A 90 -12.82 13.42 4.02
C LEU A 90 -11.98 14.61 3.51
N PRO A 91 -12.57 15.79 3.21
CA PRO A 91 -11.86 16.88 2.51
C PRO A 91 -10.57 17.35 3.19
N ALA A 92 -10.57 17.50 4.51
CA ALA A 92 -9.38 17.89 5.27
C ALA A 92 -8.26 16.83 5.18
N ARG A 93 -8.61 15.54 5.27
CA ARG A 93 -7.64 14.43 5.15
C ARG A 93 -7.14 14.29 3.71
N ALA A 94 -8.03 14.38 2.72
CA ALA A 94 -7.67 14.33 1.30
C ALA A 94 -6.64 15.42 0.96
N ASN A 95 -6.89 16.66 1.40
CA ASN A 95 -5.97 17.77 1.22
C ASN A 95 -4.64 17.53 1.92
N ALA A 96 -4.64 17.04 3.17
CA ALA A 96 -3.42 16.72 3.89
C ALA A 96 -2.58 15.63 3.20
N LEU A 97 -3.22 14.55 2.74
CA LEU A 97 -2.56 13.46 2.00
C LEU A 97 -1.99 13.96 0.67
N ALA A 98 -2.74 14.78 -0.07
CA ALA A 98 -2.26 15.38 -1.31
C ALA A 98 -1.01 16.25 -1.08
N ARG A 99 -1.03 17.10 -0.04
CA ARG A 99 0.13 17.90 0.36
C ARG A 99 1.31 17.03 0.77
N ALA A 100 1.09 15.97 1.54
CA ALA A 100 2.16 15.05 1.92
C ALA A 100 2.82 14.39 0.69
N ARG A 101 2.02 13.93 -0.29
CA ARG A 101 2.53 13.38 -1.56
C ARG A 101 3.33 14.39 -2.36
N GLN A 102 2.83 15.62 -2.46
CA GLN A 102 3.53 16.71 -3.14
C GLN A 102 4.86 17.03 -2.46
N ARG A 103 4.91 17.02 -1.13
CA ARG A 103 6.15 17.20 -0.36
C ARG A 103 7.15 16.08 -0.62
N LEU A 104 6.72 14.83 -0.68
CA LEU A 104 7.59 13.69 -1.02
C LEU A 104 8.14 13.81 -2.44
N ALA A 105 7.31 14.21 -3.41
CA ALA A 105 7.76 14.45 -4.76
C ALA A 105 8.82 15.58 -4.81
N ALA A 106 8.55 16.70 -4.13
CA ALA A 106 9.48 17.82 -4.06
C ALA A 106 10.80 17.47 -3.37
N ALA A 107 10.76 16.69 -2.29
CA ALA A 107 11.95 16.28 -1.53
C ALA A 107 12.88 15.35 -2.32
N ALA A 108 12.34 14.55 -3.23
CA ALA A 108 13.15 13.65 -4.05
C ALA A 108 14.04 14.38 -5.07
N GLN A 109 13.76 15.67 -5.37
CA GLN A 109 14.50 16.55 -6.28
C GLN A 109 15.11 15.85 -7.52
N PRO A 110 14.36 15.00 -8.26
CA PRO A 110 14.93 14.39 -9.44
C PRO A 110 15.17 15.47 -10.50
N ASP A 111 16.32 15.41 -11.16
CA ASP A 111 16.53 16.07 -12.45
C ASP A 111 15.32 15.80 -13.34
N LYS A 112 14.91 16.76 -14.17
CA LYS A 112 13.78 16.58 -15.09
C LYS A 112 13.93 15.30 -15.93
N SER A 113 15.16 14.96 -16.32
CA SER A 113 15.52 13.76 -17.06
C SER A 113 15.36 12.45 -16.28
N LYS A 114 15.25 12.49 -14.94
CA LYS A 114 15.18 11.31 -14.05
C LYS A 114 13.81 11.12 -13.38
N ARG A 115 12.82 11.96 -13.70
CA ARG A 115 11.46 11.83 -13.14
C ARG A 115 10.84 10.51 -13.58
N THR A 116 10.28 9.77 -12.63
CA THR A 116 9.53 8.53 -12.87
C THR A 116 8.03 8.77 -12.90
N LEU A 117 7.25 7.78 -13.34
CA LEU A 117 5.79 7.91 -13.37
C LEU A 117 5.21 8.13 -11.95
N SER A 118 5.72 7.41 -10.95
CA SER A 118 5.33 7.62 -9.55
C SER A 118 5.65 9.04 -9.06
N HIS A 119 6.74 9.65 -9.51
CA HIS A 119 7.06 11.04 -9.14
C HIS A 119 6.03 12.01 -9.71
N LEU A 120 5.67 11.89 -10.99
CA LEU A 120 4.64 12.72 -11.62
C LEU A 120 3.29 12.58 -10.90
N ARG A 121 2.91 11.34 -10.55
CA ARG A 121 1.70 11.07 -9.77
C ARG A 121 1.73 11.74 -8.39
N LEU A 122 2.84 11.62 -7.66
CA LEU A 122 2.98 12.23 -6.33
C LEU A 122 3.00 13.76 -6.40
N ALA A 123 3.59 14.33 -7.45
CA ALA A 123 3.55 15.77 -7.72
C ALA A 123 2.11 16.26 -8.00
N LYS A 124 1.27 15.43 -8.64
CA LYS A 124 -0.17 15.69 -8.79
C LYS A 124 -0.95 15.56 -7.47
N GLY A 125 -0.39 14.89 -6.47
CA GLY A 125 -1.00 14.73 -5.14
C GLY A 125 -1.97 13.55 -5.01
N ILE A 126 -2.02 12.65 -5.98
CA ILE A 126 -3.01 11.56 -6.03
C ILE A 126 -2.41 10.19 -5.64
N SER A 127 -3.23 9.31 -5.08
CA SER A 127 -2.84 7.92 -4.78
C SER A 127 -2.71 7.09 -6.06
N GLN A 128 -2.01 5.96 -5.97
CA GLN A 128 -1.91 5.02 -7.09
C GLN A 128 -3.30 4.46 -7.45
N THR A 129 -4.10 4.09 -6.46
CA THR A 129 -5.49 3.66 -6.66
C THR A 129 -6.32 4.72 -7.37
N ARG A 130 -6.21 6.00 -6.94
CA ARG A 130 -6.95 7.09 -7.59
C ARG A 130 -6.55 7.31 -9.04
N LEU A 131 -5.25 7.23 -9.36
CA LEU A 131 -4.79 7.33 -10.76
C LEU A 131 -5.31 6.15 -11.59
N ALA A 132 -5.30 4.93 -11.04
CA ALA A 132 -5.80 3.75 -11.73
C ALA A 132 -7.31 3.89 -12.05
N GLU A 133 -8.10 4.36 -11.08
CA GLU A 133 -9.53 4.68 -11.28
C GLU A 133 -9.72 5.74 -12.38
N MET A 134 -8.94 6.82 -12.37
CA MET A 134 -9.05 7.90 -13.36
C MET A 134 -8.80 7.44 -14.79
N ILE A 135 -7.87 6.51 -15.01
CA ILE A 135 -7.54 6.00 -16.35
C ILE A 135 -8.28 4.70 -16.71
N GLY A 136 -9.14 4.21 -15.82
CA GLY A 136 -9.91 2.99 -16.01
C GLY A 136 -9.05 1.72 -16.10
N THR A 137 -8.08 1.56 -15.19
CA THR A 137 -7.27 0.34 -15.06
C THR A 137 -7.24 -0.18 -13.63
N SER A 138 -6.63 -1.35 -13.42
CA SER A 138 -6.45 -1.90 -12.07
C SER A 138 -5.21 -1.31 -11.40
N GLN A 139 -5.27 -1.12 -10.09
CA GLN A 139 -4.12 -0.65 -9.30
C GLN A 139 -2.89 -1.58 -9.42
N PRO A 140 -3.02 -2.92 -9.44
CA PRO A 140 -1.89 -3.81 -9.71
C PRO A 140 -1.26 -3.60 -11.10
N HIS A 141 -2.07 -3.39 -12.14
CA HIS A 141 -1.55 -3.10 -13.49
C HIS A 141 -0.79 -1.77 -13.49
N LEU A 142 -1.36 -0.71 -12.93
CA LEU A 142 -0.68 0.58 -12.80
C LEU A 142 0.62 0.46 -11.97
N SER A 143 0.65 -0.35 -10.91
CA SER A 143 1.86 -0.59 -10.14
C SER A 143 2.96 -1.24 -10.99
N ASN A 144 2.62 -2.21 -11.85
CA ASN A 144 3.58 -2.81 -12.77
C ASN A 144 4.11 -1.79 -13.76
N VAL A 145 3.26 -0.88 -14.26
CA VAL A 145 3.68 0.22 -15.15
C VAL A 145 4.61 1.19 -14.42
N GLU A 146 4.25 1.65 -13.21
CA GLU A 146 5.07 2.55 -12.39
C GLU A 146 6.43 1.96 -12.00
N GLN A 147 6.54 0.63 -11.93
CA GLN A 147 7.77 -0.09 -11.60
C GLN A 147 8.53 -0.53 -12.86
N GLY A 148 8.08 -0.12 -14.06
CA GLY A 148 8.74 -0.47 -15.32
C GLY A 148 8.60 -1.95 -15.73
N ARG A 149 7.78 -2.75 -15.02
CA ARG A 149 7.55 -4.18 -15.31
C ARG A 149 6.52 -4.43 -16.40
N SER A 150 5.72 -3.42 -16.75
CA SER A 150 4.73 -3.51 -17.83
C SER A 150 4.81 -2.26 -18.69
N GLU A 151 4.84 -2.44 -20.00
CA GLU A 151 4.75 -1.35 -20.97
C GLU A 151 3.27 -1.06 -21.27
N PRO A 152 2.77 0.16 -20.99
CA PRO A 152 1.40 0.51 -21.29
C PRO A 152 1.22 0.73 -22.79
N MET A 153 0.03 0.42 -23.30
CA MET A 153 -0.37 0.80 -24.66
C MET A 153 -0.39 2.32 -24.83
N LEU A 154 -0.26 2.80 -26.07
CA LEU A 154 -0.37 4.24 -26.38
C LEU A 154 -1.65 4.86 -25.82
N SER A 155 -2.78 4.17 -25.97
CA SER A 155 -4.07 4.60 -25.41
C SER A 155 -4.06 4.78 -23.88
N THR A 156 -3.30 3.95 -23.16
CA THR A 156 -3.11 4.09 -21.70
C THR A 156 -2.16 5.25 -21.38
N ALA A 157 -1.12 5.45 -22.19
CA ALA A 157 -0.20 6.57 -22.04
C ALA A 157 -0.90 7.94 -22.28
N ASP A 158 -1.83 8.00 -23.24
CA ASP A 158 -2.66 9.17 -23.49
C ASP A 158 -3.55 9.50 -22.29
N LYS A 159 -4.24 8.48 -21.73
CA LYS A 159 -5.04 8.65 -20.50
C LYS A 159 -4.19 9.11 -19.31
N LEU A 160 -2.96 8.60 -19.18
CA LEU A 160 -2.02 9.04 -18.15
C LEU A 160 -1.63 10.51 -18.35
N SER A 161 -1.37 10.92 -19.59
CA SER A 161 -1.06 12.31 -19.98
C SER A 161 -2.20 13.25 -19.57
N GLU A 162 -3.44 12.91 -19.92
CA GLU A 162 -4.63 13.67 -19.54
C GLU A 162 -4.85 13.73 -18.02
N ALA A 163 -4.79 12.59 -17.33
CA ALA A 163 -5.05 12.51 -15.88
C ALA A 163 -4.00 13.28 -15.06
N LEU A 164 -2.73 13.23 -15.47
CA LEU A 164 -1.65 13.92 -14.78
C LEU A 164 -1.52 15.39 -15.24
N GLY A 165 -1.99 15.72 -16.45
CA GLY A 165 -1.89 17.06 -17.04
C GLY A 165 -0.47 17.38 -17.49
N VAL A 166 0.23 16.40 -18.07
CA VAL A 166 1.59 16.54 -18.60
C VAL A 166 1.64 16.01 -20.03
N PRO A 167 2.54 16.50 -20.90
CA PRO A 167 2.61 16.03 -22.28
C PRO A 167 2.91 14.53 -22.37
N LEU A 168 2.38 13.86 -23.41
CA LEU A 168 2.65 12.45 -23.70
C LEU A 168 4.16 12.12 -23.77
N ALA A 169 4.96 13.06 -24.29
CA ALA A 169 6.42 12.93 -24.30
C ALA A 169 6.98 12.78 -22.87
N GLU A 170 6.49 13.56 -21.91
CA GLU A 170 6.92 13.48 -20.51
C GLU A 170 6.49 12.15 -19.86
N ILE A 171 5.29 11.65 -20.18
CA ILE A 171 4.86 10.29 -19.77
C ILE A 171 5.81 9.22 -20.32
N SER A 172 6.16 9.32 -21.61
CA SER A 172 7.05 8.36 -22.28
C SER A 172 8.45 8.36 -21.66
N HIS A 173 8.99 9.54 -21.36
CA HIS A 173 10.26 9.66 -20.62
C HIS A 173 10.16 9.07 -19.21
N ALA A 174 9.09 9.37 -18.48
CA ALA A 174 8.90 8.91 -17.11
C ALA A 174 8.74 7.39 -16.99
N ILE A 175 8.07 6.74 -17.95
CA ILE A 175 7.96 5.27 -18.00
C ILE A 175 9.34 4.64 -18.26
N ARG A 176 10.13 5.19 -19.20
CA ARG A 176 11.50 4.70 -19.46
C ARG A 176 12.40 4.80 -18.23
N ASN A 177 12.32 5.92 -17.51
CA ASN A 177 13.09 6.12 -16.28
C ASN A 177 12.72 5.14 -15.17
N SER A 178 11.49 4.62 -15.18
CA SER A 178 11.02 3.68 -14.16
C SER A 178 11.60 2.27 -14.32
N ARG A 179 12.21 1.95 -15.48
CA ARG A 179 12.84 0.64 -15.78
C ARG A 179 14.25 0.50 -15.21
N GLY A 180 14.98 1.60 -15.04
CA GLY A 180 16.38 1.61 -14.59
C GLY A 180 16.55 1.78 -13.09
N LYS A 181 15.51 1.46 -12.31
CA LYS A 181 15.47 1.66 -10.86
C LYS A 181 15.87 0.39 -10.09
#